data_AF-A0AAW9A668-F1
#
_entry.id   AF-A0AAW9A668-F1
#
_cell.length_a   1.000
_cell.length_b   1.000
_cell.length_c   1.000
_cell.angle_alpha   90.00
_cell.angle_beta   90.00
_cell.angle_gamma   90.00
#
_symmetry.space_group_name_H-M   'P 1'
#
loop_
_entity.id
_entity.type
_entity.pdbx_description
1 polymer ?
#
loop_
_entity_poly.entity_id
_entity_poly.type
_entity_poly.pdbx_seq_one_letter_code
_entity_poly.pdbx_strand_id
1 'polypeptide(L)'
;MRYNESVQLLQLNGKEGVTIVKFRYDRVKKVILTIIREAGILSYEELARRSAGRLSLLDGNNHWYMEEIVKDLEARGQLECSLDEGKLFVKSVS
;
A
#
# COMPACT_ATOMS: atom_id res chain seq x y z
N MET A 1 12.47 -19.57 4.90
CA MET A 1 11.59 -18.69 4.13
C MET A 1 12.17 -18.58 2.72
N ARG A 2 11.40 -18.84 1.66
CA ARG A 2 11.90 -18.76 0.28
C ARG A 2 11.96 -17.28 -0.13
N TYR A 3 13.16 -16.75 -0.33
CA TYR A 3 13.39 -15.38 -0.78
C TYR A 3 13.19 -15.19 -2.30
N ASN A 4 12.72 -16.22 -3.02
CA ASN A 4 12.65 -16.26 -4.48
C ASN A 4 11.30 -15.89 -5.09
N GLU A 5 10.28 -15.60 -4.28
CA GLU A 5 8.97 -15.21 -4.80
C GLU A 5 8.88 -13.69 -4.91
N SER A 6 8.49 -13.22 -6.09
CA SER A 6 8.25 -11.81 -6.37
C SER A 6 6.83 -11.58 -6.86
N VAL A 7 6.35 -10.35 -6.70
CA VAL A 7 5.03 -9.91 -7.14
C VAL A 7 5.23 -8.76 -8.10
N GLN A 8 4.69 -8.91 -9.29
CA GLN A 8 4.56 -7.85 -10.28
C GLN A 8 3.40 -6.94 -9.86
N LEU A 9 3.72 -5.69 -9.48
CA LEU A 9 2.71 -4.71 -9.10
C LEU A 9 1.99 -4.17 -10.33
N LEU A 10 0.80 -3.61 -10.11
CA LEU A 10 0.05 -2.84 -11.10
C LEU A 10 0.14 -1.34 -10.79
N GLN A 11 0.18 -0.52 -11.83
CA GLN A 11 0.00 0.92 -11.72
C GLN A 11 -1.48 1.30 -11.89
N LEU A 12 -1.82 2.56 -11.61
CA LEU A 12 -3.19 3.13 -11.67
C LEU A 12 -3.94 2.91 -12.99
N ASN A 13 -3.22 2.63 -14.08
CA ASN A 13 -3.79 2.35 -15.41
C ASN A 13 -3.77 0.86 -15.78
N GLY A 14 -3.52 -0.02 -14.81
CA GLY A 14 -3.38 -1.46 -15.02
C GLY A 14 -2.08 -1.88 -15.71
N LYS A 15 -1.14 -0.96 -15.97
CA LYS A 15 0.17 -1.32 -16.52
C LYS A 15 1.04 -1.99 -15.47
N GLU A 16 2.02 -2.76 -15.96
CA GLU A 16 3.04 -3.40 -15.15
C GLU A 16 3.88 -2.35 -14.41
N GLY A 17 3.82 -2.41 -13.08
CA GLY A 17 4.64 -1.60 -12.18
C GLY A 17 5.99 -2.24 -11.88
N VAL A 18 6.53 -1.95 -10.70
CA VAL A 18 7.77 -2.57 -10.23
C VAL A 18 7.52 -4.02 -9.75
N THR A 19 8.52 -4.88 -9.91
CA THR A 19 8.54 -6.20 -9.28
C THR A 19 9.16 -6.08 -7.88
N ILE A 20 8.47 -6.54 -6.84
CA ILE A 20 9.01 -6.57 -5.47
C ILE A 20 8.95 -7.96 -4.86
N VAL A 21 9.84 -8.22 -3.88
CA VAL A 21 9.85 -9.49 -3.14
C VAL A 21 8.51 -9.68 -2.43
N LYS A 22 7.88 -10.84 -2.65
CA LYS A 22 6.54 -11.18 -2.15
C LYS A 22 6.40 -10.98 -0.65
N PHE A 23 7.42 -11.38 0.13
CA PHE A 23 7.43 -11.16 1.57
C PHE A 23 7.29 -9.68 1.97
N ARG A 24 7.96 -8.77 1.25
CA ARG A 24 7.85 -7.33 1.50
C ARG A 24 6.47 -6.82 1.10
N TYR A 25 5.98 -7.24 -0.06
CA TYR A 25 4.62 -6.93 -0.53
C TYR A 25 3.57 -7.33 0.51
N ASP A 26 3.55 -8.61 0.91
CA ASP A 26 2.55 -9.14 1.84
C ASP A 26 2.61 -8.44 3.21
N ARG A 27 3.82 -8.13 3.69
CA ARG A 27 3.98 -7.42 4.97
C ARG A 27 3.41 -6.01 4.91
N VAL A 28 3.74 -5.23 3.88
CA VAL A 28 3.26 -3.85 3.73
C VAL A 28 1.77 -3.82 3.42
N LYS A 29 1.30 -4.66 2.49
CA LYS A 29 -0.12 -4.85 2.18
C LYS A 29 -0.93 -5.16 3.43
N LYS A 30 -0.49 -6.11 4.25
CA LYS A 30 -1.17 -6.47 5.48
C LYS A 30 -1.30 -5.29 6.44
N VAL A 31 -0.23 -4.50 6.61
CA VAL A 31 -0.25 -3.31 7.47
C VAL A 31 -1.25 -2.26 6.93
N ILE A 32 -1.18 -1.95 5.63
CA ILE A 32 -2.08 -0.98 4.98
C ILE A 32 -3.54 -1.39 5.16
N LEU A 33 -3.90 -2.61 4.77
CA LEU A 33 -5.28 -3.10 4.87
C LEU A 33 -5.76 -3.16 6.32
N THR A 34 -4.88 -3.50 7.27
CA THR A 34 -5.24 -3.51 8.70
C THR A 34 -5.56 -2.11 9.19
N ILE A 35 -4.72 -1.11 8.86
CA ILE A 35 -4.93 0.28 9.28
C ILE A 35 -6.23 0.83 8.65
N ILE A 36 -6.45 0.59 7.36
CA ILE A 36 -7.64 1.05 6.65
C ILE A 36 -8.90 0.41 7.26
N ARG A 37 -8.88 -0.89 7.53
CA ARG A 37 -10.02 -1.58 8.16
C ARG A 37 -10.32 -1.05 9.57
N GLU A 38 -9.30 -0.68 10.34
CA GLU A 38 -9.48 -0.12 11.69
C GLU A 38 -10.00 1.33 11.68
N ALA A 39 -9.63 2.13 10.67
CA ALA A 39 -9.98 3.54 10.59
C ALA A 39 -11.21 3.82 9.70
N GLY A 40 -11.56 2.91 8.79
CA GLY A 40 -12.54 3.11 7.72
C GLY A 40 -11.98 3.94 6.58
N ILE A 41 -11.96 5.27 6.74
CA ILE A 41 -11.46 6.23 5.77
C ILE A 41 -10.38 7.08 6.44
N LEU A 42 -9.23 7.22 5.79
CA LEU A 42 -8.13 8.06 6.30
C LEU A 42 -7.34 8.69 5.17
N SER A 43 -6.61 9.76 5.49
CA SER A 43 -5.67 10.37 4.54
C SER A 43 -4.44 9.47 4.33
N TYR A 44 -3.81 9.59 3.18
CA TYR A 44 -2.55 8.92 2.88
C TYR A 44 -1.43 9.33 3.85
N GLU A 45 -1.42 10.60 4.28
CA GLU A 45 -0.50 11.08 5.31
C GLU A 45 -0.69 10.33 6.64
N GLU A 46 -1.94 10.15 7.07
CA GLU A 46 -2.25 9.40 8.29
C GLU A 46 -1.92 7.91 8.13
N LEU A 47 -2.17 7.33 6.96
CA LEU A 47 -1.78 5.96 6.64
C LEU A 47 -0.25 5.81 6.76
N ALA A 48 0.51 6.75 6.21
CA ALA A 48 1.96 6.74 6.24
C ALA A 48 2.49 6.85 7.67
N ARG A 49 1.92 7.76 8.47
CA ARG A 49 2.25 7.94 9.89
C ARG A 49 1.99 6.67 10.71
N ARG A 50 0.82 6.05 10.55
CA ARG A 50 0.45 4.82 11.26
C ARG A 50 1.29 3.62 10.83
N SER A 51 1.63 3.56 9.54
CA SER A 51 2.46 2.49 8.99
C SER A 51 3.90 2.58 9.46
N ALA A 52 4.46 3.79 9.64
CA ALA A 52 5.80 3.98 10.16
C ALA A 52 5.99 3.37 11.56
N GLY A 53 4.96 3.34 12.39
CA GLY A 53 4.98 2.69 13.71
C GLY A 53 4.80 1.16 13.68
N ARG A 54 4.29 0.59 12.57
CA ARG A 54 3.96 -0.85 12.43
C ARG A 54 4.94 -1.60 11.52
N LEU A 55 5.61 -0.89 10.61
CA LEU A 55 6.65 -1.43 9.75
C LEU A 55 8.01 -1.19 10.41
N SER A 56 8.67 -2.27 10.83
CA SER A 56 10.11 -2.22 11.08
C SER A 56 10.81 -1.70 9.83
N LEU A 57 11.88 -0.92 9.96
CA LEU A 57 12.75 -0.46 8.87
C LEU A 57 12.96 -1.62 7.88
N LEU A 58 12.26 -1.57 6.75
CA LEU A 58 12.64 -2.36 5.59
C LEU A 58 13.94 -1.72 5.09
N ASP A 59 14.84 -2.48 4.46
CA ASP A 59 16.13 -1.99 3.96
C ASP A 59 16.04 -0.84 2.90
N GLY A 60 14.87 -0.22 2.72
CA GLY A 60 14.63 0.88 1.79
C GLY A 60 13.57 1.87 2.28
N ASN A 61 13.12 2.74 1.39
CA ASN A 61 12.19 3.81 1.72
C ASN A 61 10.76 3.26 1.91
N ASN A 62 10.30 3.15 3.16
CA ASN A 62 8.95 2.72 3.51
C ASN A 62 7.87 3.54 2.77
N HIS A 63 8.12 4.82 2.49
CA HIS A 63 7.20 5.66 1.75
C HIS A 63 7.00 5.16 0.31
N TRP A 64 8.08 4.77 -0.36
CA TRP A 64 8.02 4.24 -1.73
C TRP A 64 7.25 2.91 -1.79
N TYR A 65 7.50 2.01 -0.85
CA TYR A 65 6.73 0.75 -0.78
C TYR A 65 5.25 1.01 -0.55
N MET A 66 4.89 1.95 0.31
CA MET A 66 3.49 2.30 0.54
C MET A 66 2.86 2.89 -0.71
N GLU A 67 3.53 3.82 -1.38
CA GLU A 67 3.01 4.47 -2.57
C GLU A 67 2.72 3.45 -3.68
N GLU A 68 3.69 2.59 -4.00
CA GLU A 68 3.54 1.59 -5.07
C GLU A 68 2.50 0.53 -4.71
N ILE A 69 2.42 0.11 -3.44
CA ILE A 69 1.45 -0.89 -3.02
C ILE A 69 0.05 -0.30 -2.94
N VAL A 70 -0.13 0.96 -2.55
CA VAL A 70 -1.45 1.62 -2.59
C VAL A 70 -1.95 1.69 -4.03
N LYS A 71 -1.11 2.10 -4.99
CA LYS A 71 -1.45 2.09 -6.42
C LYS A 71 -1.82 0.68 -6.93
N ASP A 72 -1.06 -0.34 -6.54
CA ASP A 72 -1.36 -1.74 -6.88
C ASP A 72 -2.71 -2.19 -6.32
N LEU A 73 -2.98 -1.89 -5.05
CA LEU A 73 -4.23 -2.27 -4.40
C LEU A 73 -5.43 -1.54 -5.00
N GLU A 74 -5.28 -0.27 -5.37
CA GLU A 74 -6.29 0.50 -6.10
C GLU A 74 -6.54 -0.08 -7.49
N ALA A 75 -5.47 -0.33 -8.27
CA ALA A 75 -5.58 -0.92 -9.60
C ALA A 75 -6.21 -2.33 -9.60
N ARG A 76 -6.06 -3.06 -8.48
CA ARG A 76 -6.69 -4.37 -8.25
C ARG A 76 -8.11 -4.28 -7.67
N GLY A 77 -8.64 -3.07 -7.43
CA GLY A 77 -9.96 -2.86 -6.84
C GLY A 77 -10.08 -3.28 -5.38
N GLN A 78 -8.97 -3.36 -4.64
CA GLN A 78 -8.97 -3.68 -3.21
C GLN A 78 -9.11 -2.42 -2.33
N LEU A 79 -8.67 -1.27 -2.86
CA LEU A 79 -8.78 0.04 -2.24
C LEU A 79 -9.39 1.02 -3.23
N GLU A 80 -10.01 2.06 -2.69
CA GLU A 80 -10.40 3.23 -3.44
C GLU A 80 -9.60 4.42 -2.90
N CYS A 81 -8.97 5.16 -3.80
CA CYS A 81 -8.35 6.43 -3.47
C CYS A 81 -9.26 7.57 -3.96
N SER A 82 -9.34 8.65 -3.18
CA SER A 82 -10.11 9.83 -3.54
C SER A 82 -9.31 11.08 -3.20
N LEU A 83 -9.30 12.06 -4.09
CA LEU A 83 -8.66 13.34 -3.84
C LEU A 83 -9.72 14.32 -3.35
N ASP A 84 -9.58 14.81 -2.13
CA ASP A 84 -10.50 15.76 -1.52
C ASP A 84 -9.70 16.95 -0.96
N GLU A 85 -10.04 18.16 -1.37
CA GLU A 85 -9.34 19.41 -1.01
C GLU A 85 -7.79 19.33 -1.13
N GLY A 86 -7.29 18.63 -2.15
CA GLY A 86 -5.85 18.45 -2.39
C GLY A 86 -5.18 17.40 -1.49
N LYS A 87 -5.95 16.66 -0.67
CA LYS A 87 -5.48 15.55 0.14
C LYS A 87 -5.94 14.23 -0.44
N LEU A 88 -5.04 13.25 -0.47
CA LEU A 88 -5.37 11.89 -0.89
C LEU A 88 -5.96 11.13 0.30
N PHE A 89 -7.16 10.58 0.13
CA PHE A 89 -7.83 9.68 1.05
C PHE A 89 -7.88 8.27 0.50
N VAL A 90 -7.81 7.30 1.39
CA VAL A 90 -7.87 5.87 1.09
C VAL A 90 -8.94 5.20 1.92
N LYS A 91 -9.70 4.30 1.29
CA LYS A 91 -10.71 3.45 1.93
C LYS A 91 -10.69 2.04 1.34
N SER A 92 -11.14 1.05 2.10
CA SER A 92 -11.28 -0.32 1.63
C SER A 92 -12.55 -0.48 0.79
N VAL A 93 -12.45 -1.17 -0.34
CA VAL A 93 -13.61 -1.64 -1.10
C VAL A 93 -14.22 -2.81 -0.33
N SER A 94 -15.45 -2.64 0.17
CA SER A 94 -16.21 -3.70 0.85
C SER A 94 -16.85 -4.66 -0.15
#